data_AF-A0A239J9N2-F1
#
_entry.id   AF-A0A239J9N2-F1
#
_cell.length_a   1.000
_cell.length_b   1.000
_cell.length_c   1.000
_cell.angle_alpha   90.00
_cell.angle_beta   90.00
_cell.angle_gamma   90.00
#
_symmetry.space_group_name_H-M   'P 1'
#
loop_
_entity.id
_entity.type
_entity.pdbx_description
1 polymer ?
#
loop_
_entity_poly.entity_id
_entity_poly.type
_entity_poly.pdbx_seq_one_letter_code
_entity_poly.pdbx_strand_id
1 'polypeptide(L)'
;MPSSDAAQPIPRSYQFVLFCVGGAWYLASDTIAGRAARGISSRFGFGSLRGLLAGCFTLFLLVVGLRLLDWIATRDGSLATVAPLPRREGYGTEWGLGTAFGWGLAIAVVLPVMLTGHLVVNYVFNLSTFGALLTGIATLAVATLTQEIVFRGYLFLRLSGAIGPAWATLLLSIVFGFYLMQIPAIGSATPLFAVSILFGVLLFMAYRRTHALWLGWGLNFAYRAVVAILFGLPIAGRAEFSSIIDSDTTGSVRVSGGEFGPDAALLTIPIMLVALIVLYRLTREYAWKYTLPVIVAGGYEVTVAPPAAHTAMERQAAAAPPPLVQILATTPQTRSVEPPPMPFSPPPPPKPE
;
A
#
# COMPACT_ATOMS: atom_id res chain seq x y z
N MET A 1 36.89 -17.76 19.75
CA MET A 1 36.65 -16.30 19.71
C MET A 1 35.21 -16.08 20.15
N PRO A 2 34.96 -15.35 21.25
CA PRO A 2 33.60 -15.14 21.74
C PRO A 2 32.81 -14.29 20.74
N SER A 3 31.56 -14.67 20.61
CA SER A 3 30.51 -14.15 19.73
C SER A 3 30.38 -12.63 19.70
N SER A 4 30.16 -12.12 18.49
CA SER A 4 29.59 -10.80 18.16
C SER A 4 28.68 -10.21 19.25
N ASP A 5 28.96 -8.97 19.65
CA ASP A 5 28.07 -8.11 20.44
C ASP A 5 26.72 -7.95 19.71
N ALA A 6 25.79 -8.87 19.96
CA ALA A 6 24.40 -8.67 19.59
C ALA A 6 23.83 -7.61 20.53
N ALA A 7 23.61 -6.40 20.01
CA ALA A 7 22.98 -5.31 20.75
C ALA A 7 21.73 -5.84 21.48
N GLN A 8 21.67 -5.61 22.79
CA GLN A 8 20.56 -6.14 23.60
C GLN A 8 19.23 -5.61 23.06
N PRO A 9 18.22 -6.48 22.89
CA PRO A 9 16.92 -6.07 22.36
C PRO A 9 16.24 -5.08 23.31
N ILE A 10 15.64 -4.03 22.74
CA ILE A 10 14.97 -2.99 23.52
C ILE A 10 13.80 -3.60 24.32
N PRO A 11 13.73 -3.40 25.66
CA PRO A 11 12.64 -3.90 26.49
C PRO A 11 11.27 -3.41 26.02
N ARG A 12 10.24 -4.27 26.11
CA ARG A 12 8.87 -3.95 25.65
C ARG A 12 8.29 -2.68 26.27
N SER A 13 8.52 -2.46 27.57
CA SER A 13 8.10 -1.24 28.27
C SER A 13 8.75 0.01 27.68
N TYR A 14 10.05 -0.05 27.37
CA TYR A 14 10.76 1.07 26.76
C TYR A 14 10.29 1.33 25.33
N GLN A 15 9.95 0.29 24.56
CA GLN A 15 9.33 0.47 23.24
C GLN A 15 7.97 1.19 23.31
N PHE A 16 7.15 0.85 24.30
CA PHE A 16 5.87 1.53 24.51
C PHE A 16 6.06 3.01 24.90
N VAL A 17 7.04 3.31 25.75
CA VAL A 17 7.40 4.70 26.08
C VAL A 17 7.84 5.47 24.84
N LEU A 18 8.72 4.90 24.00
CA LEU A 18 9.16 5.52 22.74
C LEU A 18 8.00 5.75 21.77
N PHE A 19 7.02 4.84 21.72
CA PHE A 19 5.79 5.03 20.96
C PHE A 19 5.00 6.25 21.46
N CYS A 20 4.74 6.36 22.77
CA CYS A 20 4.02 7.49 23.35
C CYS A 20 4.75 8.82 23.15
N VAL A 21 6.07 8.86 23.39
CA VAL A 21 6.89 10.06 23.21
C VAL A 21 6.96 10.46 21.73
N GLY A 22 7.10 9.50 20.81
CA GLY A 22 7.06 9.76 19.37
C GLY A 22 5.72 10.32 18.91
N GLY A 23 4.60 9.81 19.44
CA GLY A 23 3.27 10.34 19.19
C GLY A 23 3.09 11.77 19.71
N ALA A 24 3.55 12.04 20.94
CA ALA A 24 3.52 13.38 21.52
C ALA A 24 4.39 14.37 20.71
N TRP A 25 5.56 13.93 20.24
CA TRP A 25 6.44 14.72 19.39
C TRP A 25 5.77 15.08 18.06
N TYR A 26 5.02 14.16 17.44
CA TYR A 26 4.27 14.45 16.23
C TYR A 26 3.23 15.57 16.45
N LEU A 27 2.42 15.48 17.51
CA LEU A 27 1.41 16.50 17.83
C LEU A 27 2.06 17.87 18.11
N ALA A 28 3.18 17.90 18.83
CA ALA A 28 3.96 19.11 19.04
C ALA A 28 4.51 19.67 17.72
N SER A 29 5.06 18.81 16.86
CA SER A 29 5.62 19.20 15.55
C SER A 29 4.56 19.79 14.65
N ASP A 30 3.38 19.17 14.55
CA ASP A 30 2.26 19.64 13.71
C ASP A 30 1.73 21.01 14.18
N THR A 31 1.58 21.19 15.49
CA THR A 31 1.12 22.48 16.05
C THR A 31 2.13 23.60 15.88
N ILE A 32 3.43 23.33 16.10
CA ILE A 32 4.52 24.29 15.90
C ILE A 32 4.65 24.67 14.42
N ALA A 33 4.69 23.67 13.53
CA ALA A 33 4.78 23.86 12.10
C ALA A 33 3.60 24.66 11.55
N GLY A 34 2.37 24.33 11.97
CA GLY A 34 1.17 25.07 11.56
C GLY A 34 1.13 26.51 12.06
N ARG A 35 1.73 26.82 13.22
CA ARG A 35 1.89 28.21 13.71
C ARG A 35 2.97 28.96 12.93
N ALA A 36 4.13 28.34 12.69
CA ALA A 36 5.22 28.93 11.93
C ALA A 36 4.81 29.22 10.47
N ALA A 37 4.17 28.26 9.81
CA ALA A 37 3.68 28.42 8.45
C ALA A 37 2.64 29.55 8.34
N ARG A 38 1.73 29.67 9.32
CA ARG A 38 0.77 30.79 9.40
C ARG A 38 1.46 32.14 9.53
N GLY A 39 2.45 32.26 10.40
CA GLY A 39 3.17 33.52 10.63
C GLY A 39 3.97 33.96 9.40
N ILE A 40 4.60 33.02 8.70
CA ILE A 40 5.35 33.31 7.47
C ILE A 40 4.38 33.67 6.34
N SER A 41 3.32 32.88 6.13
CA SER A 41 2.39 33.14 5.03
C SER A 41 1.64 34.45 5.20
N SER A 42 1.26 34.83 6.42
CA SER A 42 0.63 36.12 6.68
C SER A 42 1.58 37.30 6.49
N ARG A 43 2.84 37.17 6.89
CA ARG A 43 3.84 38.25 6.79
C ARG A 43 4.26 38.55 5.35
N PHE A 44 4.35 37.53 4.50
CA PHE A 44 4.81 37.67 3.11
C PHE A 44 3.69 37.61 2.06
N GLY A 45 2.42 37.44 2.48
CA GLY A 45 1.27 37.39 1.57
C GLY A 45 1.14 36.09 0.77
N PHE A 46 1.83 35.01 1.15
CA PHE A 46 1.82 33.73 0.44
C PHE A 46 0.80 32.74 1.03
N GLY A 47 -0.49 33.11 0.98
CA GLY A 47 -1.57 32.28 1.53
C GLY A 47 -1.65 30.88 0.92
N SER A 48 -1.46 30.76 -0.40
CA SER A 48 -1.51 29.48 -1.14
C SER A 48 -0.43 28.49 -0.71
N LEU A 49 0.77 28.97 -0.34
CA LEU A 49 1.89 28.12 0.09
C LEU A 49 1.77 27.67 1.54
N ARG A 50 0.80 28.17 2.31
CA ARG A 50 0.66 27.88 3.75
C ARG A 50 0.60 26.37 4.03
N GLY A 51 -0.20 25.62 3.28
CA GLY A 51 -0.36 24.18 3.45
C GLY A 51 0.94 23.43 3.19
N LEU A 52 1.63 23.78 2.10
CA LEU A 52 2.93 23.22 1.73
C LEU A 52 4.00 23.52 2.79
N LEU A 53 4.09 24.77 3.26
CA LEU A 53 5.02 25.17 4.31
C LEU A 53 4.77 24.41 5.61
N ALA A 54 3.51 24.32 6.03
CA ALA A 54 3.14 23.57 7.23
C ALA A 54 3.56 22.10 7.10
N GLY A 55 3.23 21.45 5.97
CA GLY A 55 3.61 20.07 5.70
C GLY A 55 5.13 19.86 5.71
N CYS A 56 5.89 20.73 5.04
CA CYS A 56 7.35 20.64 5.00
C CYS A 56 7.98 20.82 6.39
N PHE A 57 7.51 21.79 7.18
CA PHE A 57 7.98 22.00 8.54
C PHE A 57 7.62 20.84 9.46
N THR A 58 6.40 20.30 9.37
CA THR A 58 5.99 19.12 10.14
C THR A 58 6.86 17.94 9.78
N LEU A 59 7.06 17.64 8.49
CA LEU A 59 7.90 16.54 8.03
C LEU A 59 9.34 16.68 8.52
N PHE A 60 9.91 17.89 8.43
CA PHE A 60 11.27 18.17 8.91
C PHE A 60 11.41 17.93 10.42
N LEU A 61 10.55 18.57 11.24
CA LEU A 61 10.58 18.42 12.69
C LEU A 61 10.32 16.97 13.13
N LEU A 62 9.40 16.29 12.45
CA LEU A 62 9.09 14.89 12.68
C LEU A 62 10.30 14.00 12.45
N VAL A 63 10.92 14.07 11.26
CA VAL A 63 12.07 13.22 10.93
C VAL A 63 13.25 13.50 11.86
N VAL A 64 13.55 14.77 12.14
CA VAL A 64 14.63 15.15 13.05
C VAL A 64 14.40 14.62 14.46
N GLY A 65 13.22 14.85 15.04
CA GLY A 65 12.93 14.42 16.40
C GLY A 65 12.81 12.91 16.55
N LEU A 66 12.21 12.21 15.59
CA LEU A 66 12.15 10.75 15.61
C LEU A 66 13.53 10.12 15.45
N ARG A 67 14.41 10.70 14.62
CA ARG A 67 15.82 10.25 14.54
C ARG A 67 16.57 10.47 15.84
N LEU A 68 16.33 11.60 16.51
CA LEU A 68 16.94 11.88 17.81
C LEU A 68 16.46 10.87 18.86
N LEU A 69 15.14 10.58 18.91
CA LEU A 69 14.58 9.55 19.79
C LEU A 69 15.13 8.16 19.48
N ASP A 70 15.27 7.82 18.20
CA ASP A 70 15.89 6.57 17.76
C ASP A 70 17.35 6.49 18.25
N TRP A 71 18.14 7.54 18.00
CA TRP A 71 19.53 7.61 18.43
C TRP A 71 19.69 7.54 19.96
N ILE A 72 18.81 8.19 20.73
CA ILE A 72 18.83 8.08 22.20
C ILE A 72 18.58 6.62 22.64
N ALA A 73 17.71 5.91 21.92
CA ALA A 73 17.33 4.54 22.26
C ALA A 73 18.33 3.46 21.79
N THR A 74 18.89 3.60 20.59
CA THR A 74 19.71 2.57 19.93
C THR A 74 21.17 2.97 19.71
N ARG A 75 21.50 4.26 19.81
CA ARG A 75 22.76 4.87 19.38
C ARG A 75 23.06 4.80 17.86
N ASP A 76 22.12 4.27 17.06
CA ASP A 76 22.26 4.22 15.59
C ASP A 76 21.59 5.40 14.87
N GLY A 77 20.39 5.83 15.30
CA GLY A 77 19.68 6.98 14.71
C GLY A 77 19.37 6.86 13.20
N SER A 78 19.12 5.63 12.73
CA SER A 78 19.02 5.33 11.30
C SER A 78 17.73 5.86 10.67
N LEU A 79 17.86 6.47 9.49
CA LEU A 79 16.70 6.90 8.70
C LEU A 79 15.82 5.72 8.28
N ALA A 80 16.40 4.55 8.07
CA ALA A 80 15.66 3.35 7.69
C ALA A 80 14.65 2.92 8.76
N THR A 81 14.97 3.18 10.04
CA THR A 81 14.10 2.89 11.19
C THR A 81 12.95 3.89 11.29
N VAL A 82 13.24 5.17 11.03
CA VAL A 82 12.28 6.26 11.23
C VAL A 82 11.33 6.41 10.05
N ALA A 83 11.87 6.44 8.84
CA ALA A 83 11.16 6.64 7.59
C ALA A 83 11.63 5.57 6.58
N PRO A 84 11.08 4.34 6.67
CA PRO A 84 11.50 3.21 5.83
C PRO A 84 11.18 3.44 4.34
N LEU A 85 12.08 4.13 3.65
CA LEU A 85 12.08 4.39 2.21
C LEU A 85 13.39 3.84 1.61
N PRO A 86 13.61 2.51 1.66
CA PRO A 86 14.83 1.94 1.12
C PRO A 86 14.93 2.23 -0.39
N ARG A 87 16.09 2.72 -0.83
CA ARG A 87 16.42 2.83 -2.25
C ARG A 87 16.89 1.46 -2.74
N ARG A 88 15.94 0.63 -3.15
CA ARG A 88 16.18 -0.73 -3.68
C ARG A 88 15.61 -0.89 -5.08
N GLU A 89 16.09 -1.88 -5.82
CA GLU A 89 15.54 -2.19 -7.15
C GLU A 89 14.03 -2.42 -7.09
N GLY A 90 13.28 -1.65 -7.90
CA GLY A 90 11.82 -1.70 -7.94
C GLY A 90 11.08 -0.73 -7.02
N TYR A 91 11.75 0.19 -6.31
CA TYR A 91 11.05 1.19 -5.48
C TYR A 91 10.05 2.03 -6.30
N GLY A 92 10.40 2.38 -7.55
CA GLY A 92 9.51 3.10 -8.45
C GLY A 92 8.31 2.28 -8.89
N THR A 93 8.48 0.97 -9.08
CA THR A 93 7.39 0.03 -9.37
C THR A 93 6.45 -0.12 -8.18
N GLU A 94 6.98 -0.18 -6.95
CA GLU A 94 6.18 -0.21 -5.71
C GLU A 94 5.32 1.06 -5.59
N TRP A 95 5.93 2.23 -5.76
CA TRP A 95 5.20 3.49 -5.73
C TRP A 95 4.19 3.62 -6.87
N GLY A 96 4.56 3.22 -8.08
CA GLY A 96 3.70 3.25 -9.26
C GLY A 96 2.49 2.32 -9.13
N LEU A 97 2.69 1.10 -8.63
CA LEU A 97 1.61 0.15 -8.35
C LEU A 97 0.67 0.68 -7.26
N GLY A 98 1.22 1.28 -6.21
CA GLY A 98 0.44 1.95 -5.16
C GLY A 98 -0.40 3.08 -5.74
N THR A 99 0.22 3.93 -6.55
CA THR A 99 -0.43 5.07 -7.21
C THR A 99 -1.56 4.60 -8.14
N ALA A 100 -1.31 3.60 -8.98
CA ALA A 100 -2.33 3.03 -9.87
C ALA A 100 -3.51 2.43 -9.07
N PHE A 101 -3.21 1.72 -7.99
CA PHE A 101 -4.24 1.16 -7.12
C PHE A 101 -5.05 2.26 -6.41
N GLY A 102 -4.39 3.27 -5.85
CA GLY A 102 -5.05 4.40 -5.18
C GLY A 102 -5.92 5.21 -6.14
N TRP A 103 -5.47 5.39 -7.39
CA TRP A 103 -6.23 6.03 -8.45
C TRP A 103 -7.49 5.22 -8.80
N GLY A 104 -7.35 3.91 -9.03
CA GLY A 104 -8.46 3.01 -9.28
C GLY A 104 -9.46 2.94 -8.12
N LEU A 105 -8.95 2.94 -6.88
CA LEU A 105 -9.78 2.97 -5.67
C LEU A 105 -10.60 4.25 -5.58
N ALA A 106 -9.98 5.41 -5.83
CA ALA A 106 -10.70 6.69 -5.81
C ALA A 106 -11.81 6.74 -6.87
N ILE A 107 -11.53 6.25 -8.09
CA ILE A 107 -12.57 6.13 -9.13
C ILE A 107 -13.67 5.17 -8.69
N ALA A 108 -13.33 4.02 -8.13
CA ALA A 108 -14.32 3.04 -7.68
C ALA A 108 -15.26 3.60 -6.60
N VAL A 109 -14.76 4.49 -5.75
CA VAL A 109 -15.56 5.15 -4.70
C VAL A 109 -16.39 6.32 -5.26
N VAL A 110 -15.84 7.12 -6.16
CA VAL A 110 -16.54 8.30 -6.72
C VAL A 110 -17.58 7.91 -7.79
N LEU A 111 -17.31 6.87 -8.58
CA LEU A 111 -18.13 6.47 -9.72
C LEU A 111 -19.59 6.13 -9.34
N PRO A 112 -19.89 5.39 -8.26
CA PRO A 112 -21.28 5.18 -7.82
C PRO A 112 -22.00 6.48 -7.46
N VAL A 113 -21.30 7.47 -6.89
CA VAL A 113 -21.88 8.78 -6.56
C VAL A 113 -22.18 9.57 -7.84
N MET A 114 -21.29 9.50 -8.83
CA MET A 114 -21.52 10.07 -10.16
C MET A 114 -22.70 9.44 -10.89
N LEU A 115 -22.78 8.11 -10.92
CA LEU A 115 -23.83 7.37 -11.62
C LEU A 115 -25.22 7.57 -11.01
N THR A 116 -25.29 7.85 -9.71
CA THR A 116 -26.57 8.12 -9.03
C THR A 116 -27.04 9.57 -9.20
N GLY A 117 -26.30 10.40 -9.94
CA GLY A 117 -26.67 11.80 -10.25
C GLY A 117 -26.53 12.75 -9.08
N HIS A 118 -25.87 12.33 -7.99
CA HIS A 118 -25.70 13.12 -6.77
C HIS A 118 -24.44 13.99 -6.78
N LEU A 119 -23.80 14.12 -7.95
CA LEU A 119 -22.61 14.94 -8.14
C LEU A 119 -22.89 16.05 -9.15
N VAL A 120 -22.96 17.28 -8.67
CA VAL A 120 -23.05 18.46 -9.55
C VAL A 120 -21.63 18.86 -9.91
N VAL A 121 -21.27 18.74 -11.19
CA VAL A 121 -19.93 18.98 -11.70
C VAL A 121 -19.86 20.39 -12.29
N ASN A 122 -19.09 21.27 -11.65
CA ASN A 122 -18.73 22.59 -12.15
C ASN A 122 -17.28 22.57 -12.63
N TYR A 123 -17.03 23.02 -13.87
CA TYR A 123 -15.67 23.11 -14.41
C TYR A 123 -15.09 24.50 -14.14
N VAL A 124 -14.05 24.56 -13.30
CA VAL A 124 -13.40 25.82 -12.88
C VAL A 124 -11.92 25.82 -13.28
N PHE A 125 -11.60 25.26 -14.45
CA PHE A 125 -10.21 25.27 -14.93
C PHE A 125 -9.84 26.65 -15.47
N ASN A 126 -8.99 27.37 -14.73
CA ASN A 126 -8.42 28.65 -15.14
C ASN A 126 -6.89 28.54 -15.19
N LEU A 127 -6.24 29.08 -16.24
CA LEU A 127 -4.77 29.07 -16.33
C LEU A 127 -4.10 29.77 -15.12
N SER A 128 -4.79 30.72 -14.49
CA SER A 128 -4.35 31.41 -13.28
C SER A 128 -4.34 30.52 -12.03
N THR A 129 -5.07 29.40 -12.00
CA THR A 129 -5.11 28.45 -10.88
C THR A 129 -4.12 27.30 -11.01
N PHE A 130 -3.38 27.20 -12.13
CA PHE A 130 -2.37 26.16 -12.34
C PHE A 130 -1.30 26.11 -11.24
N GLY A 131 -0.82 27.28 -10.80
CA GLY A 131 0.14 27.37 -9.69
C GLY A 131 -0.44 26.88 -8.35
N ALA A 132 -1.72 27.15 -8.10
CA ALA A 132 -2.42 26.67 -6.91
C ALA A 132 -2.64 25.15 -6.95
N LEU A 133 -2.94 24.59 -8.13
CA LEU A 133 -3.05 23.15 -8.35
C LEU A 133 -1.72 22.42 -8.08
N LEU A 134 -0.61 22.95 -8.62
CA LEU A 134 0.72 22.36 -8.37
C LEU A 134 1.08 22.42 -6.87
N THR A 135 0.75 23.53 -6.22
CA THR A 135 0.92 23.68 -4.76
C THR A 135 0.05 22.69 -4.00
N GLY A 136 -1.19 22.45 -4.44
CA GLY A 136 -2.09 21.45 -3.86
C GLY A 136 -1.55 20.02 -3.97
N ILE A 137 -1.05 19.64 -5.15
CA ILE A 137 -0.38 18.36 -5.39
C ILE A 137 0.82 18.20 -4.44
N ALA A 138 1.70 19.20 -4.38
CA ALA A 138 2.87 19.17 -3.50
C ALA A 138 2.47 19.08 -2.01
N THR A 139 1.44 19.83 -1.61
CA THR A 139 0.92 19.78 -0.24
C THR A 139 0.41 18.38 0.10
N LEU A 140 -0.36 17.75 -0.79
CA LEU A 140 -0.86 16.39 -0.58
C LEU A 140 0.26 15.36 -0.58
N ALA A 141 1.26 15.48 -1.45
CA ALA A 141 2.41 14.59 -1.47
C ALA A 141 3.17 14.61 -0.13
N VAL A 142 3.42 15.79 0.42
CA VAL A 142 4.10 15.96 1.71
C VAL A 142 3.22 15.53 2.88
N ALA A 143 1.94 15.89 2.87
CA ALA A 143 1.01 15.52 3.94
C ALA A 143 0.80 14.01 4.02
N THR A 144 0.60 13.34 2.89
CA THR A 144 0.47 11.87 2.83
C THR A 144 1.75 11.17 3.23
N LEU A 145 2.92 11.66 2.79
CA LEU A 145 4.22 11.12 3.20
C LEU A 145 4.40 11.22 4.72
N THR A 146 4.08 12.38 5.29
CA THR A 146 4.14 12.60 6.74
C THR A 146 3.25 11.62 7.48
N GLN A 147 2.01 11.40 7.03
CA GLN A 147 1.11 10.41 7.61
C GLN A 147 1.68 8.98 7.53
N GLU A 148 2.22 8.58 6.38
CA GLU A 148 2.84 7.26 6.23
C GLU A 148 4.02 7.07 7.21
N ILE A 149 4.88 8.08 7.36
CA ILE A 149 6.02 8.04 8.28
C ILE A 149 5.56 7.95 9.73
N VAL A 150 4.59 8.78 10.14
CA VAL A 150 4.05 8.77 11.50
C VAL A 150 3.44 7.41 11.82
N PHE A 151 2.50 6.94 11.00
CA PHE A 151 1.69 5.78 11.35
C PHE A 151 2.35 4.44 11.02
N ARG A 152 3.16 4.34 9.96
CA ARG A 152 3.77 3.08 9.49
C ARG A 152 5.29 3.04 9.58
N GLY A 153 5.94 4.17 9.85
CA GLY A 153 7.36 4.22 10.17
C GLY A 153 7.61 3.95 11.65
N TYR A 154 8.18 4.93 12.34
CA TYR A 154 8.69 4.78 13.70
C TYR A 154 7.64 4.28 14.72
N LEU A 155 6.43 4.87 14.77
CA LEU A 155 5.44 4.48 15.78
C LEU A 155 4.99 3.04 15.62
N PHE A 156 4.76 2.58 14.37
CA PHE A 156 4.40 1.18 14.12
C PHE A 156 5.52 0.26 14.57
N LEU A 157 6.78 0.56 14.23
CA LEU A 157 7.91 -0.26 14.65
C LEU A 157 7.96 -0.40 16.17
N ARG A 158 7.87 0.72 16.91
CA ARG A 158 7.92 0.71 18.39
C ARG A 158 6.72 0.01 19.02
N LEU A 159 5.51 0.27 18.51
CA LEU A 159 4.32 -0.41 19.03
C LEU A 159 4.35 -1.91 18.71
N SER A 160 4.82 -2.28 17.52
CA SER A 160 4.87 -3.68 17.08
C SER A 160 5.81 -4.54 17.91
N GLY A 161 6.94 -4.01 18.39
CA GLY A 161 7.80 -4.77 19.30
C GLY A 161 7.33 -4.74 20.76
N ALA A 162 6.42 -3.83 21.15
CA ALA A 162 5.78 -3.82 22.46
C ALA A 162 4.63 -4.85 22.57
N ILE A 163 3.69 -4.85 21.63
CA ILE A 163 2.43 -5.64 21.70
C ILE A 163 2.23 -6.62 20.54
N GLY A 164 3.19 -6.70 19.62
CA GLY A 164 3.12 -7.54 18.42
C GLY A 164 2.55 -6.81 17.19
N PRO A 165 2.90 -7.24 15.96
CA PRO A 165 2.55 -6.54 14.72
C PRO A 165 1.05 -6.56 14.39
N ALA A 166 0.32 -7.61 14.79
CA ALA A 166 -1.12 -7.72 14.54
C ALA A 166 -1.91 -6.70 15.37
N TRP A 167 -1.67 -6.66 16.69
CA TRP A 167 -2.31 -5.69 17.58
C TRP A 167 -1.88 -4.25 17.28
N ALA A 168 -0.61 -4.02 16.95
CA ALA A 168 -0.14 -2.70 16.52
C ALA A 168 -0.86 -2.21 15.26
N THR A 169 -1.12 -3.09 14.29
CA THR A 169 -1.87 -2.74 13.07
C THR A 169 -3.30 -2.31 13.40
N LEU A 170 -4.01 -3.06 14.24
CA LEU A 170 -5.38 -2.73 14.62
C LEU A 170 -5.46 -1.43 15.41
N LEU A 171 -4.62 -1.27 16.43
CA LEU A 171 -4.63 -0.09 17.29
C LEU A 171 -4.28 1.17 16.51
N LEU A 172 -3.23 1.15 15.69
CA LEU A 172 -2.86 2.32 14.89
C LEU A 172 -3.87 2.63 13.77
N SER A 173 -4.60 1.64 13.26
CA SER A 173 -5.70 1.89 12.32
C SER A 173 -6.86 2.63 13.00
N ILE A 174 -7.16 2.31 14.27
CA ILE A 174 -8.15 3.02 15.08
C ILE A 174 -7.69 4.45 15.38
N VAL A 175 -6.43 4.63 15.80
CA VAL A 175 -5.85 5.96 16.05
C VAL A 175 -5.84 6.79 14.77
N PHE A 176 -5.54 6.19 13.62
CA PHE A 176 -5.63 6.84 12.31
C PHE A 176 -7.08 7.26 11.99
N GLY A 177 -8.07 6.43 12.32
CA GLY A 177 -9.48 6.79 12.24
C GLY A 177 -9.81 8.05 13.05
N PHE A 178 -9.42 8.10 14.32
CA PHE A 178 -9.63 9.27 15.17
C PHE A 178 -8.88 10.51 14.66
N TYR A 179 -7.67 10.33 14.12
CA TYR A 179 -6.89 11.41 13.52
C TYR A 179 -7.62 12.06 12.33
N LEU A 180 -8.29 11.27 11.50
CA LEU A 180 -9.08 11.81 10.38
C LEU A 180 -10.42 12.42 10.82
N MET A 181 -10.93 12.07 12.01
CA MET A 181 -12.18 12.61 12.57
C MET A 181 -12.03 13.95 13.31
N GLN A 182 -10.88 14.63 13.28
CA GLN A 182 -10.64 15.85 14.08
C GLN A 182 -11.54 17.06 13.69
N ILE A 183 -12.59 16.86 12.89
CA ILE A 183 -13.66 17.82 12.64
C ILE A 183 -14.96 17.28 13.28
N PRO A 184 -15.56 17.98 14.24
CA PRO A 184 -16.82 17.56 14.84
C PRO A 184 -17.96 17.81 13.86
N ALA A 185 -18.62 16.75 13.39
CA ALA A 185 -19.94 16.90 12.77
C ALA A 185 -20.93 15.85 13.26
N ILE A 186 -22.16 16.32 13.37
CA ILE A 186 -23.32 15.60 13.86
C ILE A 186 -23.91 14.83 12.66
N GLY A 187 -23.92 13.48 12.74
CA GLY A 187 -24.65 12.62 11.80
C GLY A 187 -23.81 11.68 10.92
N SER A 188 -22.63 12.09 10.46
CA SER A 188 -21.79 11.33 9.50
C SER A 188 -20.53 10.70 10.12
N ALA A 189 -20.34 10.87 11.43
CA ALA A 189 -19.13 10.46 12.15
C ALA A 189 -18.87 8.94 12.11
N THR A 190 -19.93 8.12 12.16
CA THR A 190 -19.80 6.65 12.21
C THR A 190 -19.25 6.02 10.91
N PRO A 191 -19.83 6.27 9.72
CA PRO A 191 -19.27 5.72 8.49
C PRO A 191 -17.88 6.29 8.19
N LEU A 192 -17.63 7.57 8.47
CA LEU A 192 -16.31 8.18 8.34
C LEU A 192 -15.25 7.45 9.16
N PHE A 193 -15.55 7.14 10.42
CA PHE A 193 -14.65 6.39 11.29
C PHE A 193 -14.37 4.99 10.74
N ALA A 194 -15.41 4.27 10.33
CA ALA A 194 -15.28 2.91 9.80
C ALA A 194 -14.44 2.88 8.52
N VAL A 195 -14.71 3.78 7.57
CA VAL A 195 -13.94 3.90 6.33
C VAL A 195 -12.49 4.29 6.62
N SER A 196 -12.26 5.22 7.55
CA SER A 196 -10.91 5.64 7.95
C SER A 196 -10.11 4.50 8.57
N ILE A 197 -10.74 3.66 9.41
CA ILE A 197 -10.10 2.45 9.94
C ILE A 197 -9.76 1.48 8.81
N LEU A 198 -10.70 1.20 7.91
CA LEU A 198 -10.48 0.26 6.79
C LEU A 198 -9.38 0.75 5.85
N PHE A 199 -9.33 2.05 5.55
CA PHE A 199 -8.25 2.67 4.80
C PHE A 199 -6.91 2.56 5.55
N GLY A 200 -6.93 2.76 6.88
CA GLY A 200 -5.80 2.53 7.75
C GLY A 200 -5.24 1.11 7.63
N VAL A 201 -6.12 0.10 7.73
CA VAL A 201 -5.79 -1.33 7.58
C VAL A 201 -5.24 -1.63 6.19
N LEU A 202 -5.83 -1.06 5.14
CA LEU A 202 -5.37 -1.21 3.75
C LEU A 202 -3.92 -0.72 3.59
N LEU A 203 -3.60 0.44 4.14
CA LEU A 203 -2.25 1.01 4.11
C LEU A 203 -1.26 0.22 4.98
N PHE A 204 -1.68 -0.26 6.15
CA PHE A 204 -0.85 -1.18 6.94
C PHE A 204 -0.58 -2.49 6.21
N MET A 205 -1.53 -3.01 5.45
CA MET A 205 -1.31 -4.18 4.63
C MET A 205 -0.25 -3.89 3.55
N ALA A 206 -0.32 -2.74 2.86
CA ALA A 206 0.70 -2.32 1.90
C ALA A 206 2.10 -2.26 2.53
N TYR A 207 2.21 -1.67 3.73
CA TYR A 207 3.47 -1.60 4.47
C TYR A 207 4.00 -2.99 4.86
N ARG A 208 3.14 -3.85 5.43
CA ARG A 208 3.56 -5.20 5.88
C ARG A 208 3.99 -6.12 4.75
N ARG A 209 3.58 -5.84 3.50
CA ARG A 209 3.97 -6.61 2.31
C ARG A 209 5.33 -6.22 1.78
N THR A 210 5.72 -4.96 1.92
CA THR A 210 6.92 -4.41 1.29
C THR A 210 8.01 -4.08 2.30
N HIS A 211 7.66 -3.91 3.58
CA HIS A 211 8.50 -3.31 4.62
C HIS A 211 9.07 -1.95 4.21
N ALA A 212 8.35 -1.24 3.34
CA ALA A 212 8.70 0.05 2.79
C ALA A 212 7.45 0.94 2.67
N LEU A 213 7.64 2.26 2.71
CA LEU A 213 6.54 3.21 2.60
C LEU A 213 6.15 3.52 1.15
N TRP A 214 6.94 3.12 0.14
CA TRP A 214 6.71 3.48 -1.26
C TRP A 214 5.31 3.11 -1.77
N LEU A 215 4.89 1.87 -1.54
CA LEU A 215 3.58 1.36 -1.97
C LEU A 215 2.43 2.07 -1.24
N GLY A 216 2.52 2.18 0.09
CA GLY A 216 1.49 2.83 0.91
C GLY A 216 1.38 4.33 0.61
N TRP A 217 2.52 5.01 0.41
CA TRP A 217 2.56 6.42 0.06
C TRP A 217 1.95 6.69 -1.30
N GLY A 218 2.30 5.91 -2.33
CA GLY A 218 1.69 6.04 -3.66
C GLY A 218 0.17 5.86 -3.61
N LEU A 219 -0.31 4.84 -2.88
CA LEU A 219 -1.74 4.58 -2.70
C LEU A 219 -2.45 5.74 -1.98
N ASN A 220 -1.94 6.17 -0.83
CA ASN A 220 -2.52 7.25 -0.04
C ASN A 220 -2.54 8.58 -0.82
N PHE A 221 -1.42 8.90 -1.47
CA PHE A 221 -1.28 10.09 -2.29
C PHE A 221 -2.26 10.08 -3.47
N ALA A 222 -2.30 9.00 -4.26
CA ALA A 222 -3.16 8.94 -5.44
C ALA A 222 -4.63 8.98 -5.08
N TYR A 223 -5.05 8.26 -4.04
CA TYR A 223 -6.43 8.29 -3.56
C TYR A 223 -6.86 9.73 -3.23
N ARG A 224 -6.05 10.43 -2.40
CA ARG A 224 -6.33 11.81 -2.01
C ARG A 224 -6.25 12.79 -3.17
N ALA A 225 -5.26 12.65 -4.05
CA ALA A 225 -5.10 13.54 -5.20
C ALA A 225 -6.28 13.44 -6.16
N VAL A 226 -6.80 12.24 -6.42
CA VAL A 226 -7.99 12.06 -7.26
C VAL A 226 -9.22 12.65 -6.59
N VAL A 227 -9.46 12.34 -5.31
CA VAL A 227 -10.64 12.84 -4.60
C VAL A 227 -10.64 14.37 -4.51
N ALA A 228 -9.55 14.99 -4.04
CA ALA A 228 -9.51 16.44 -3.85
C ALA A 228 -9.16 17.25 -5.10
N ILE A 229 -8.17 16.84 -5.90
CA ILE A 229 -7.71 17.68 -7.02
C ILE A 229 -8.49 17.36 -8.29
N LEU A 230 -8.71 16.08 -8.59
CA LEU A 230 -9.43 15.74 -9.82
C LEU A 230 -10.92 16.01 -9.67
N PHE A 231 -11.54 15.55 -8.57
CA PHE A 231 -12.97 15.70 -8.35
C PHE A 231 -13.38 16.87 -7.44
N GLY A 232 -12.46 17.54 -6.73
CA GLY A 232 -12.84 18.66 -5.86
C GLY A 232 -13.60 18.27 -4.61
N LEU A 233 -13.64 16.98 -4.27
CA LEU A 233 -14.40 16.49 -3.13
C LEU A 233 -13.62 16.72 -1.83
N PRO A 234 -14.31 17.04 -0.72
CA PRO A 234 -13.67 17.22 0.57
C PRO A 234 -13.04 15.91 1.05
N ILE A 235 -11.83 16.02 1.59
CA ILE A 235 -11.13 14.88 2.22
C ILE A 235 -11.23 15.04 3.73
N ALA A 236 -11.93 14.12 4.39
CA ALA A 236 -12.18 14.18 5.83
C ALA A 236 -12.66 15.58 6.30
N GLY A 237 -13.53 16.22 5.50
CA GLY A 237 -14.10 17.55 5.78
C GLY A 237 -13.21 18.75 5.47
N ARG A 238 -12.07 18.57 4.77
CA ARG A 238 -11.22 19.67 4.29
C ARG A 238 -11.40 19.86 2.78
N ALA A 239 -11.90 21.03 2.38
CA ALA A 239 -12.10 21.46 1.00
C ALA A 239 -11.09 22.55 0.55
N GLU A 240 -9.90 22.60 1.18
CA GLU A 240 -8.94 23.71 0.99
C GLU A 240 -8.09 23.59 -0.30
N PHE A 241 -8.30 22.56 -1.12
CA PHE A 241 -7.45 22.27 -2.28
C PHE A 241 -8.05 22.81 -3.58
N SER A 242 -7.21 23.43 -4.41
CA SER A 242 -7.61 23.80 -5.78
C SER A 242 -7.87 22.54 -6.60
N SER A 243 -9.05 22.45 -7.20
CA SER A 243 -9.50 21.32 -8.00
C SER A 243 -9.59 21.65 -9.49
N ILE A 244 -9.60 20.62 -10.33
CA ILE A 244 -9.85 20.71 -11.77
C ILE A 244 -11.36 20.72 -12.03
N ILE A 245 -12.07 19.84 -11.32
CA ILE A 245 -13.51 19.75 -11.28
C ILE A 245 -13.92 20.17 -9.88
N ASP A 246 -14.77 21.19 -9.78
CA ASP A 246 -15.42 21.55 -8.53
C ASP A 246 -16.72 20.78 -8.46
N SER A 247 -16.86 19.87 -7.50
CA SER A 247 -18.05 19.03 -7.42
C SER A 247 -18.74 19.13 -6.07
N ASP A 248 -20.02 19.50 -6.14
CA ASP A 248 -20.88 19.55 -4.98
C ASP A 248 -21.68 18.26 -4.89
N THR A 249 -21.65 17.65 -3.71
CA THR A 249 -22.46 16.46 -3.42
C THR A 249 -23.87 16.88 -3.02
N THR A 250 -24.83 16.71 -3.91
CA THR A 250 -26.26 16.90 -3.61
C THR A 250 -26.90 15.53 -3.43
N GLY A 251 -27.39 15.16 -2.24
CA GLY A 251 -28.05 13.87 -2.06
C GLY A 251 -28.07 13.34 -0.63
N SER A 252 -28.51 12.09 -0.46
CA SER A 252 -28.50 11.43 0.86
C SER A 252 -27.06 11.21 1.33
N VAL A 253 -26.78 11.64 2.56
CA VAL A 253 -25.50 11.45 3.27
C VAL A 253 -25.00 10.00 3.22
N ARG A 254 -25.91 9.01 3.15
CA ARG A 254 -25.54 7.59 3.05
C ARG A 254 -24.80 7.23 1.76
N VAL A 255 -25.10 7.94 0.67
CA VAL A 255 -24.56 7.66 -0.68
C VAL A 255 -23.39 8.59 -0.99
N SER A 256 -23.51 9.89 -0.71
CA SER A 256 -22.48 10.87 -1.05
C SER A 256 -21.49 11.16 0.08
N GLY A 257 -21.86 10.87 1.33
CA GLY A 257 -21.07 11.22 2.53
C GLY A 257 -21.14 12.70 2.95
N GLY A 258 -21.87 13.54 2.20
CA GLY A 258 -22.11 14.96 2.53
C GLY A 258 -20.81 15.76 2.63
N GLU A 259 -20.70 16.61 3.66
CA GLU A 259 -19.56 17.52 3.89
C GLU A 259 -18.20 16.82 4.05
N PHE A 260 -18.20 15.52 4.34
CA PHE A 260 -16.98 14.71 4.47
C PHE A 260 -16.60 14.00 3.18
N GLY A 261 -17.44 14.11 2.15
CA GLY A 261 -17.22 13.52 0.84
C GLY A 261 -17.29 11.99 0.88
N PRO A 262 -16.69 11.32 -0.11
CA PRO A 262 -16.81 9.87 -0.27
C PRO A 262 -16.28 9.08 0.94
N ASP A 263 -15.41 9.67 1.76
CA ASP A 263 -14.87 9.03 2.95
C ASP A 263 -15.93 8.77 4.04
N ALA A 264 -17.06 9.48 4.03
CA ALA A 264 -18.19 9.23 4.94
C ALA A 264 -19.38 8.51 4.29
N ALA A 265 -19.28 8.12 3.02
CA ALA A 265 -20.34 7.38 2.35
C ALA A 265 -20.37 5.91 2.84
N LEU A 266 -21.58 5.39 3.08
CA LEU A 266 -21.76 4.01 3.53
C LEU A 266 -21.35 3.00 2.44
N LEU A 267 -21.50 3.39 1.17
CA LEU A 267 -21.07 2.60 0.01
C LEU A 267 -19.55 2.41 -0.07
N THR A 268 -18.76 3.28 0.58
CA THR A 268 -17.30 3.19 0.58
C THR A 268 -16.80 2.01 1.41
N ILE A 269 -17.56 1.58 2.42
CA ILE A 269 -17.21 0.42 3.28
C ILE A 269 -17.01 -0.86 2.47
N PRO A 270 -18.00 -1.37 1.70
CA PRO A 270 -17.81 -2.58 0.91
C PRO A 270 -16.72 -2.42 -0.16
N ILE A 271 -16.57 -1.23 -0.76
CA ILE A 271 -15.52 -0.96 -1.73
C ILE A 271 -14.14 -1.09 -1.09
N MET A 272 -13.96 -0.56 0.13
CA MET A 272 -12.71 -0.66 0.88
C MET A 272 -12.39 -2.10 1.29
N LEU A 273 -13.41 -2.91 1.62
CA LEU A 273 -13.24 -4.35 1.89
C LEU A 273 -12.80 -5.12 0.64
N VAL A 274 -13.41 -4.84 -0.51
CA VAL A 274 -12.99 -5.44 -1.79
C VAL A 274 -11.57 -4.99 -2.14
N ALA A 275 -11.25 -3.71 -1.96
CA ALA A 275 -9.91 -3.17 -2.18
C ALA A 275 -8.85 -3.88 -1.32
N LEU A 276 -9.18 -4.20 -0.07
CA LEU A 276 -8.31 -5.00 0.80
C LEU A 276 -8.02 -6.39 0.19
N ILE A 277 -9.04 -7.07 -0.32
CA ILE A 277 -8.86 -8.39 -0.96
C ILE A 277 -8.02 -8.27 -2.24
N VAL A 278 -8.30 -7.28 -3.09
CA VAL A 278 -7.59 -7.08 -4.36
C VAL A 278 -6.13 -6.72 -4.10
N LEU A 279 -5.85 -5.77 -3.20
CA LEU A 279 -4.49 -5.39 -2.85
C LEU A 279 -3.74 -6.58 -2.24
N TYR A 280 -4.40 -7.42 -1.43
CA TYR A 280 -3.80 -8.63 -0.87
C TYR A 280 -3.34 -9.59 -1.97
N ARG A 281 -4.15 -9.76 -3.02
CA ARG A 281 -3.84 -10.64 -4.16
C ARG A 281 -2.71 -10.06 -5.02
N LEU A 282 -2.78 -8.77 -5.32
CA LEU A 282 -1.81 -8.08 -6.17
C LEU A 282 -0.41 -8.02 -5.54
N THR A 283 -0.35 -7.92 -4.20
CA THR A 283 0.92 -7.78 -3.46
C THR A 283 1.47 -9.11 -2.93
N ARG A 284 0.92 -10.25 -3.38
CA ARG A 284 1.33 -11.58 -2.90
C ARG A 284 2.82 -11.83 -3.16
N GLU A 285 3.32 -11.43 -4.32
CA GLU A 285 4.72 -11.59 -4.72
C GLU A 285 5.69 -10.79 -3.83
N TYR A 286 5.29 -9.58 -3.39
CA TYR A 286 6.12 -8.78 -2.50
C TYR A 286 6.35 -9.43 -1.14
N ALA A 287 5.33 -10.14 -0.63
CA ALA A 287 5.50 -10.91 0.61
C ALA A 287 6.52 -12.03 0.46
N TRP A 288 6.54 -12.72 -0.70
CA TRP A 288 7.56 -13.73 -0.99
C TRP A 288 8.95 -13.11 -1.11
N LYS A 289 9.06 -11.96 -1.78
CA LYS A 289 10.33 -11.30 -2.05
C LYS A 289 10.97 -10.66 -0.82
N TYR A 290 10.18 -10.07 0.08
CA TYR A 290 10.69 -9.19 1.14
C TYR A 290 10.44 -9.69 2.56
N THR A 291 9.51 -10.62 2.78
CA THR A 291 9.20 -11.10 4.13
C THR A 291 9.84 -12.45 4.42
N LEU A 292 10.05 -13.30 3.42
CA LEU A 292 10.62 -14.63 3.61
C LEU A 292 12.14 -14.62 3.46
N PRO A 293 12.88 -15.30 4.36
CA PRO A 293 14.32 -15.45 4.21
C PRO A 293 14.62 -16.24 2.93
N VAL A 294 15.67 -15.84 2.21
CA VAL A 294 16.17 -16.60 1.06
C VAL A 294 16.60 -17.97 1.56
N ILE A 295 15.99 -19.03 1.02
CA ILE A 295 16.39 -20.40 1.31
C ILE A 295 17.73 -20.62 0.59
N VAL A 296 18.83 -20.34 1.28
CA VAL A 296 20.17 -20.74 0.84
C VAL A 296 20.26 -22.24 1.05
N ALA A 297 20.34 -23.01 -0.04
CA ALA A 297 20.56 -24.44 0.06
C ALA A 297 21.89 -24.67 0.80
N GLY A 298 21.84 -25.18 2.03
CA GLY A 298 23.01 -25.50 2.84
C GLY A 298 23.80 -26.71 2.34
N GLY A 299 23.72 -27.01 1.04
CA GLY A 299 24.52 -28.04 0.41
C GLY A 299 25.96 -27.58 0.38
N TYR A 300 26.80 -28.19 1.22
CA TYR A 300 28.23 -28.19 0.95
C TYR A 300 28.46 -29.01 -0.32
N GLU A 301 29.38 -28.57 -1.19
CA GLU A 301 29.87 -29.48 -2.25
C GLU A 301 30.47 -30.70 -1.54
N VAL A 302 29.74 -31.81 -1.55
CA VAL A 302 30.27 -33.09 -1.11
C VAL A 302 31.15 -33.58 -2.24
N THR A 303 32.37 -33.05 -2.34
CA THR A 303 33.43 -33.56 -3.21
C THR A 303 34.02 -34.82 -2.58
N VAL A 304 33.17 -35.80 -2.27
CA VAL A 304 33.64 -37.13 -1.90
C VAL A 304 33.96 -37.82 -3.20
N ALA A 305 35.25 -38.13 -3.40
CA ALA A 305 35.68 -38.95 -4.52
C ALA A 305 34.81 -40.23 -4.53
N PRO A 306 34.20 -40.59 -5.69
CA PRO A 306 33.36 -41.77 -5.74
C PRO A 306 34.14 -42.98 -5.22
N PRO A 307 33.51 -43.89 -4.45
CA PRO A 307 34.19 -45.09 -3.98
C PRO A 307 34.87 -45.82 -5.14
N ALA A 308 36.04 -46.42 -4.90
CA ALA A 308 36.81 -47.09 -5.95
C ALA A 308 35.96 -48.11 -6.75
N ALA A 309 35.01 -48.75 -6.07
CA ALA A 309 34.02 -49.65 -6.68
C ALA A 309 33.09 -48.95 -7.69
N HIS A 310 32.65 -47.73 -7.41
CA HIS A 310 31.82 -46.93 -8.32
C HIS A 310 32.61 -46.52 -9.55
N THR A 311 33.85 -46.03 -9.38
CA THR A 311 34.74 -45.72 -10.52
C THR A 311 35.12 -46.97 -11.33
N ALA A 312 35.24 -48.14 -10.70
CA ALA A 312 35.51 -49.40 -11.38
C ALA A 312 34.30 -49.88 -12.19
N MET A 313 33.09 -49.76 -11.63
CA MET A 313 31.83 -50.03 -12.33
C MET A 313 31.63 -49.08 -13.52
N GLU A 314 31.89 -47.79 -13.37
CA GLU A 314 31.80 -46.82 -14.48
C GLU A 314 32.78 -47.15 -15.60
N ARG A 315 34.01 -47.54 -15.28
CA ARG A 315 34.99 -47.97 -16.28
C ARG A 315 34.58 -49.28 -16.97
N GLN A 316 34.00 -50.22 -16.24
CA GLN A 316 33.43 -51.44 -16.83
C GLN A 316 32.21 -51.15 -17.70
N ALA A 317 31.32 -50.26 -17.28
CA ALA A 317 30.15 -49.84 -18.05
C ALA A 317 30.53 -49.05 -19.30
N ALA A 318 31.56 -48.20 -19.23
CA ALA A 318 32.09 -47.47 -20.38
C ALA A 318 32.85 -48.37 -21.37
N ALA A 319 33.41 -49.48 -20.90
CA ALA A 319 34.06 -50.48 -21.75
C ALA A 319 33.06 -51.48 -22.37
N ALA A 320 31.83 -51.56 -21.84
CA ALA A 320 30.77 -52.39 -22.41
C ALA A 320 30.12 -51.67 -23.62
N PRO A 321 29.85 -52.37 -24.74
CA PRO A 321 29.10 -51.78 -25.84
C PRO A 321 27.72 -51.35 -25.33
N PRO A 322 27.22 -50.15 -25.71
CA PRO A 322 25.94 -49.66 -25.23
C PRO A 322 24.85 -50.69 -25.58
N PRO A 323 24.02 -51.12 -24.62
CA PRO A 323 22.95 -52.05 -24.92
C PRO A 323 22.03 -51.37 -25.93
N LEU A 324 21.78 -52.04 -27.06
CA LEU A 324 20.76 -51.61 -28.01
C LEU A 324 19.40 -51.76 -27.32
N VAL A 325 18.97 -50.73 -26.61
CA VAL A 325 17.62 -50.67 -26.05
C VAL A 325 16.70 -50.30 -27.20
N GLN A 326 16.10 -51.31 -27.81
CA GLN A 326 15.07 -51.13 -28.83
C GLN A 326 13.81 -50.60 -28.14
N ILE A 327 13.68 -49.27 -28.08
CA ILE A 327 12.47 -48.62 -27.57
C ILE A 327 11.38 -48.85 -28.62
N LEU A 328 10.52 -49.84 -28.39
CA LEU A 328 9.27 -49.96 -29.13
C LEU A 328 8.46 -48.68 -28.84
N ALA A 329 8.14 -47.91 -29.88
CA ALA A 329 7.33 -46.71 -29.72
C ALA A 329 5.93 -47.11 -29.23
N THR A 330 5.69 -47.04 -27.92
CA THR A 330 4.34 -47.05 -27.34
C THR A 330 3.74 -45.66 -27.49
N THR A 331 3.57 -45.21 -28.73
CA THR A 331 2.73 -44.04 -29.01
C THR A 331 1.29 -44.53 -28.95
N PRO A 332 0.43 -44.06 -28.02
CA PRO A 332 -0.99 -44.31 -28.12
C PRO A 332 -1.50 -43.69 -29.43
N GLN A 333 -1.85 -44.53 -30.40
CA GLN A 333 -2.45 -44.10 -31.67
C GLN A 333 -3.91 -43.68 -31.56
N THR A 334 -4.39 -43.26 -30.39
CA THR A 334 -5.67 -42.57 -30.27
C THR A 334 -5.50 -41.10 -30.61
N ARG A 335 -5.28 -40.86 -31.90
CA ARG A 335 -5.65 -39.61 -32.54
C ARG A 335 -7.17 -39.47 -32.33
N SER A 336 -7.61 -38.45 -31.61
CA SER A 336 -9.00 -37.98 -31.63
C SER A 336 -9.29 -37.42 -33.03
N VAL A 337 -9.38 -38.31 -34.02
CA VAL A 337 -10.03 -38.01 -35.28
C VAL A 337 -11.51 -38.09 -34.95
N GLU A 338 -12.10 -36.93 -34.72
CA GLU A 338 -13.53 -36.77 -34.84
C GLU A 338 -13.94 -37.38 -36.19
N PRO A 339 -14.79 -38.44 -36.22
CA PRO A 339 -15.15 -39.08 -37.47
C PRO A 339 -15.79 -38.02 -38.39
N PRO A 340 -15.41 -37.95 -39.67
CA PRO A 340 -16.15 -37.11 -40.61
C PRO A 340 -17.63 -37.52 -40.57
N PRO A 341 -18.56 -36.55 -40.63
CA PRO A 341 -19.98 -36.82 -40.49
C PRO A 341 -20.42 -37.89 -41.51
N MET A 342 -21.08 -38.93 -41.00
CA MET A 342 -21.58 -40.04 -41.83
C MET A 342 -22.47 -39.49 -42.95
N PRO A 343 -22.26 -39.89 -44.21
CA PRO A 343 -23.23 -39.61 -45.26
C PRO A 343 -24.56 -40.29 -44.92
N PHE A 344 -25.65 -39.54 -45.06
CA PHE A 344 -27.03 -40.03 -44.95
C PHE A 344 -27.20 -41.37 -45.68
N SER A 345 -27.61 -42.41 -44.95
CA SER A 345 -28.11 -43.65 -45.55
C SER A 345 -29.57 -43.44 -45.93
N PRO A 346 -29.97 -43.57 -47.21
CA PRO A 346 -31.38 -43.51 -47.58
C PRO A 346 -32.14 -44.73 -47.04
N PRO A 347 -33.43 -44.57 -46.69
CA PRO A 347 -34.23 -45.64 -46.09
C PRO A 347 -34.45 -46.80 -47.08
N PRO A 348 -34.54 -48.05 -46.58
CA PRO A 348 -34.72 -49.22 -47.43
C PRO A 348 -36.09 -49.19 -48.14
N PRO A 349 -36.16 -49.62 -49.41
CA PRO A 349 -37.42 -49.66 -50.14
C PRO A 349 -38.40 -50.70 -49.56
N PRO A 350 -39.71 -50.45 -49.68
CA PRO A 350 -40.76 -51.29 -49.11
C PRO A 350 -40.80 -52.68 -49.76
N LYS A 351 -41.14 -53.70 -48.95
CA LYS A 351 -41.32 -55.08 -49.41
C LYS A 351 -42.51 -55.16 -50.39
N PRO A 352 -42.38 -55.87 -51.52
CA PRO A 352 -43.54 -56.27 -52.31
C PRO A 352 -44.40 -57.30 -51.55
N GLU A 353 -45.69 -57.29 -51.90
CA GLU A 353 -46.87 -57.92 -51.26
C GLU A 353 -46.74 -59.37 -50.79
#